data_AF-A0A1M7Y5W1-F1
#
_entry.id   AF-A0A1M7Y5W1-F1
#
_cell.length_a   1.000
_cell.length_b   1.000
_cell.length_c   1.000
_cell.angle_alpha   90.00
_cell.angle_beta   90.00
_cell.angle_gamma   90.00
#
_symmetry.space_group_name_H-M   'P 1'
#
loop_
_entity.id
_entity.type
_entity.pdbx_description
1 polymer ?
#
loop_
_entity_poly.entity_id
_entity_poly.type
_entity_poly.pdbx_seq_one_letter_code
_entity_poly.pdbx_strand_id
1 'polypeptide(L)'
;MDAAYDAKRIEEISRGFGHVPIIDKNGRGKDVLPMAPHEAERYKIRSSVERANSRLKEDFGANNVMVKGHAKVSLHLMFGVITLFSDQLLRLLG
;
A
#
# COMPACT_ATOMS: atom_id res chain seq x y z
N MET A 1 2.88 5.73 5.89
CA MET A 1 1.53 5.13 6.01
C MET A 1 0.66 6.01 6.88
N ASP A 2 -0.63 6.08 6.57
CA ASP A 2 -1.61 6.86 7.34
C ASP A 2 -1.77 6.26 8.75
N ALA A 3 -1.76 7.10 9.77
CA ALA A 3 -1.93 6.66 11.16
C ALA A 3 -3.36 6.17 11.45
N ALA A 4 -4.30 6.35 10.52
CA ALA A 4 -5.70 5.95 10.67
C ALA A 4 -6.00 4.50 10.27
N TYR A 5 -5.02 3.73 9.75
CA TYR A 5 -5.27 2.33 9.35
C TYR A 5 -5.56 1.40 10.54
N ASP A 6 -5.18 1.78 11.76
CA ASP A 6 -5.50 1.05 13.00
C ASP A 6 -6.94 1.28 13.48
N ALA A 7 -7.78 1.92 12.67
CA ALA A 7 -9.18 2.11 12.96
C ALA A 7 -9.89 0.77 13.19
N LYS A 8 -10.63 0.69 14.30
CA LYS A 8 -11.36 -0.51 14.73
C LYS A 8 -12.20 -1.14 13.63
N ARG A 9 -12.86 -0.32 12.80
CA ARG A 9 -13.70 -0.78 11.69
C ARG A 9 -12.90 -1.56 10.65
N ILE A 10 -11.67 -1.15 10.35
CA ILE A 10 -10.80 -1.85 9.40
C ILE A 10 -10.42 -3.21 9.97
N GLU A 11 -10.09 -3.28 11.26
CA GLU A 11 -9.78 -4.53 11.95
C GLU A 11 -10.97 -5.50 11.94
N GLU A 12 -12.16 -5.01 12.31
CA GLU A 12 -13.40 -5.79 12.36
C GLU A 12 -13.78 -6.36 10.98
N ILE A 13 -13.72 -5.54 9.93
CA ILE A 13 -13.99 -5.99 8.56
C ILE A 13 -12.95 -7.03 8.11
N SER A 14 -11.67 -6.78 8.36
CA SER A 14 -10.59 -7.69 8.01
C SER A 14 -10.78 -9.07 8.65
N ARG A 15 -11.09 -9.09 9.96
CA ARG A 15 -11.42 -10.33 10.68
C ARG A 15 -12.71 -10.98 10.18
N GLY A 16 -13.70 -10.20 9.78
CA GLY A 16 -14.93 -10.68 9.16
C GLY A 16 -14.70 -11.44 7.85
N PHE A 17 -13.66 -11.09 7.11
CA PHE A 17 -13.19 -11.84 5.92
C PHE A 17 -12.26 -13.01 6.25
N GLY A 18 -12.01 -13.30 7.53
CA GLY A 18 -11.09 -14.36 7.96
C GLY A 18 -9.62 -13.98 7.84
N HIS A 19 -9.29 -12.70 7.64
CA HIS A 19 -7.91 -12.24 7.58
C HIS A 19 -7.31 -12.06 8.99
N VAL A 20 -5.98 -12.11 9.05
CA VAL A 20 -5.19 -11.71 10.23
C VAL A 20 -4.65 -10.30 9.99
N PRO A 21 -5.24 -9.25 10.61
CA PRO A 21 -4.78 -7.88 10.42
C PRO A 21 -3.43 -7.65 11.12
N ILE A 22 -2.41 -7.28 10.36
CA ILE A 22 -1.08 -6.86 10.88
C ILE A 22 -0.95 -5.36 10.66
N ILE A 23 -1.25 -4.58 11.70
CA ILE A 23 -1.37 -3.11 11.63
C ILE A 23 -0.61 -2.49 12.79
N ASP A 24 0.23 -1.49 12.49
CA ASP A 24 0.90 -0.70 13.51
C ASP A 24 -0.10 0.20 14.22
N LYS A 25 -0.16 0.07 15.55
CA LYS A 25 -1.15 0.76 16.37
C LYS A 25 -0.60 2.10 16.80
N ASN A 26 -1.37 3.16 16.55
CA ASN A 26 -1.02 4.48 17.04
C ASN A 26 -1.50 4.62 18.50
N GLY A 27 -0.54 4.82 19.42
CA GLY A 27 -0.81 4.87 20.86
C GLY A 27 -1.73 5.98 21.30
N ARG A 28 -1.82 7.09 20.55
CA ARG A 28 -2.66 8.25 20.90
C ARG A 28 -2.53 8.65 22.39
N GLY A 29 -1.30 8.65 22.89
CA GLY A 29 -0.96 8.94 24.30
C GLY A 29 -1.06 7.76 25.27
N LYS A 30 -1.28 6.53 24.79
CA LYS A 30 -1.32 5.30 25.58
C LYS A 30 -0.20 4.35 25.16
N ASP A 31 0.20 3.48 26.08
CA ASP A 31 1.12 2.39 25.77
C ASP A 31 0.48 1.41 24.79
N VAL A 32 1.23 1.10 23.74
CA VAL A 32 0.84 0.16 22.70
C VAL A 32 1.65 -1.11 22.89
N LEU A 33 0.95 -2.23 22.94
CA LEU A 33 1.62 -3.52 22.94
C LEU A 33 2.37 -3.68 21.61
N PRO A 34 3.69 -3.95 21.61
CA PRO A 34 4.43 -4.18 20.38
C PRO A 34 3.89 -5.42 19.65
N MET A 35 4.03 -5.43 18.32
CA MET A 35 3.73 -6.61 17.50
C MET A 35 4.53 -7.82 17.97
N ALA A 36 3.95 -9.01 17.83
CA ALA A 36 4.72 -10.23 18.04
C ALA A 36 5.88 -10.31 17.03
N PRO A 37 7.01 -10.99 17.35
CA PRO A 37 8.19 -11.00 16.49
C PRO A 37 7.92 -11.43 15.04
N HIS A 38 7.05 -12.42 14.84
CA HIS A 38 6.68 -12.92 13.51
C HIS A 38 5.78 -11.93 12.74
N GLU A 39 4.89 -11.23 13.43
CA GLU A 39 4.06 -10.17 12.84
C GLU A 39 4.92 -8.97 12.45
N ALA A 40 5.87 -8.59 13.30
CA ALA A 40 6.81 -7.50 13.04
C ALA A 40 7.67 -7.78 11.81
N GLU A 41 8.16 -9.02 11.63
CA GLU A 41 8.90 -9.41 10.43
C GLU A 41 8.01 -9.33 9.18
N ARG A 42 6.80 -9.87 9.26
CA ARG A 42 5.83 -9.82 8.15
C ARG A 42 5.47 -8.39 7.79
N TYR A 43 5.37 -7.50 8.78
CA TYR A 43 5.00 -6.11 8.59
C TYR A 43 6.00 -5.36 7.71
N LYS A 44 7.30 -5.71 7.73
CA LYS A 44 8.34 -5.09 6.90
C LYS A 44 8.04 -5.17 5.39
N ILE A 45 7.29 -6.19 4.95
CA ILE A 45 6.90 -6.38 3.54
C ILE A 45 6.08 -5.18 3.00
N ARG A 46 5.40 -4.43 3.88
CA ARG A 46 4.66 -3.22 3.47
C ARG A 46 5.51 -2.22 2.71
N SER A 47 6.81 -2.16 3.00
CA SER A 47 7.75 -1.23 2.36
C SER A 47 7.79 -1.42 0.84
N SER A 48 7.55 -2.64 0.36
CA SER A 48 7.47 -2.94 -1.08
C SER A 48 6.28 -2.24 -1.73
N VAL A 49 5.11 -2.26 -1.09
CA VAL A 49 3.91 -1.58 -1.59
C VAL A 49 4.08 -0.05 -1.51
N GLU A 50 4.70 0.44 -0.45
CA GLU A 50 5.00 1.88 -0.31
C GLU A 50 5.93 2.37 -1.43
N ARG A 51 7.01 1.64 -1.73
CA ARG A 51 7.91 1.95 -2.85
C ARG A 51 7.17 1.90 -4.19
N ALA A 52 6.36 0.86 -4.42
CA ALA A 52 5.57 0.73 -5.65
C ALA A 52 4.62 1.93 -5.84
N ASN A 53 3.93 2.35 -4.78
CA ASN A 53 3.01 3.50 -4.82
C ASN A 53 3.74 4.82 -5.04
N SER A 54 4.90 5.05 -4.42
CA SER A 54 5.71 6.24 -4.68
C SER A 54 6.14 6.30 -6.14
N ARG A 55 6.67 5.21 -6.69
CA ARG A 55 7.06 5.14 -8.11
C ARG A 55 5.89 5.34 -9.05
N LEU A 56 4.73 4.75 -8.76
CA LEU A 56 3.53 4.96 -9.56
C LEU A 56 3.14 6.46 -9.63
N LYS A 57 3.29 7.17 -8.51
CA LYS A 57 3.01 8.61 -8.41
C LYS A 57 4.04 9.48 -9.12
N GLU A 58 5.31 9.24 -8.86
CA GLU A 58 6.42 10.07 -9.29
C GLU A 58 6.88 9.73 -10.72
N ASP A 59 7.09 8.45 -11.02
CA ASP A 59 7.69 7.99 -12.28
C ASP A 59 6.64 7.66 -13.35
N PHE A 60 5.48 7.12 -12.95
CA PHE A 60 4.50 6.55 -13.88
C PHE A 60 3.18 7.34 -13.97
N GLY A 61 3.24 8.64 -13.64
CA GLY A 61 2.23 9.61 -14.04
C GLY A 61 0.93 9.61 -13.23
N ALA A 62 0.87 8.95 -12.07
CA ALA A 62 -0.33 9.01 -11.23
C ALA A 62 -0.54 10.38 -10.56
N ASN A 63 0.49 11.23 -10.43
CA ASN A 63 0.33 12.63 -10.02
C ASN A 63 -0.06 13.58 -11.18
N ASN A 64 0.08 13.13 -12.44
CA ASN A 64 -0.05 13.99 -13.63
C ASN A 64 -1.25 13.56 -14.51
N VAL A 65 -2.37 13.18 -13.87
CA VAL A 65 -3.56 12.69 -14.57
C VAL A 65 -4.32 13.85 -15.21
N MET A 66 -4.22 14.00 -16.53
CA MET A 66 -4.87 15.07 -17.30
C MET A 66 -6.09 14.59 -18.10
N VAL A 67 -6.84 13.63 -17.55
CA VAL A 67 -8.08 13.08 -18.15
C VAL A 67 -9.25 13.21 -17.18
N LYS A 68 -10.47 13.34 -17.71
CA LYS A 68 -11.70 13.43 -16.92
C LYS A 68 -12.56 12.18 -17.05
N GLY A 69 -13.20 11.78 -15.95
CA GLY A 69 -14.11 10.63 -15.86
C GLY A 69 -13.43 9.38 -15.33
N HIS A 70 -14.11 8.66 -14.42
CA HIS A 70 -13.55 7.53 -13.68
C HIS A 70 -12.92 6.47 -14.59
N ALA A 71 -13.59 6.09 -15.69
CA ALA A 71 -13.05 5.10 -16.62
C ALA A 71 -11.70 5.50 -17.23
N LYS A 72 -11.55 6.75 -17.64
CA LYS A 72 -10.29 7.26 -18.24
C LYS A 72 -9.18 7.36 -17.20
N VAL A 73 -9.51 7.84 -16.00
CA VAL A 73 -8.57 7.93 -14.88
C VAL A 73 -8.09 6.53 -14.48
N SER A 74 -9.00 5.58 -14.31
CA SER A 74 -8.65 4.19 -14.00
C SER A 74 -7.76 3.58 -15.06
N LEU A 75 -8.08 3.75 -16.35
CA LEU A 75 -7.28 3.25 -17.45
C LEU A 75 -5.85 3.83 -17.43
N HIS A 76 -5.71 5.14 -17.25
CA HIS A 76 -4.41 5.81 -17.13
C HIS A 76 -3.57 5.24 -15.99
N LEU A 77 -4.17 5.08 -14.80
CA LEU A 77 -3.48 4.51 -13.64
C LEU A 77 -3.07 3.05 -13.87
N MET A 78 -3.92 2.23 -14.50
CA MET A 78 -3.61 0.83 -14.78
C MET A 78 -2.48 0.69 -15.81
N PHE A 79 -2.39 1.58 -16.81
CA PHE A 79 -1.21 1.64 -17.68
C PHE A 79 0.06 1.96 -16.89
N GLY A 80 0.00 2.88 -15.94
CA GLY A 80 1.12 3.15 -15.03
C GLY A 80 1.57 1.91 -14.25
N VAL A 81 0.63 1.09 -13.77
CA VAL A 81 0.93 -0.18 -13.08
C VAL A 81 1.63 -1.18 -14.01
N ILE A 82 1.17 -1.32 -15.26
CA ILE A 82 1.81 -2.20 -16.25
C ILE A 82 3.24 -1.73 -16.55
N THR A 83 3.44 -0.42 -16.73
CA THR A 83 4.77 0.14 -16.98
C THR A 83 5.70 -0.05 -15.78
N LEU A 84 5.20 0.13 -14.55
CA LEU A 84 5.95 -0.16 -13.33
C LEU A 84 6.41 -1.62 -13.28
N PHE A 85 5.52 -2.56 -13.64
CA PHE A 85 5.86 -3.98 -13.71
C PHE A 85 6.95 -4.24 -14.76
N SER A 86 6.80 -3.72 -15.98
CA SER A 86 7.79 -3.87 -17.05
C SER A 86 9.16 -3.31 -16.67
N ASP A 87 9.22 -2.12 -16.05
CA ASP A 87 10.47 -1.54 -15.57
C ASP A 87 11.15 -2.41 -14.51
N GLN A 88 10.39 -2.96 -13.56
CA GLN A 88 10.95 -3.87 -12.56
C GLN A 88 11.45 -5.18 -13.17
N LEU A 89 10.75 -5.70 -14.18
CA LEU A 89 11.18 -6.89 -14.91
C LEU A 89 12.50 -6.64 -15.63
N LEU A 90 12.65 -5.49 -16.29
CA LEU A 90 13.90 -5.10 -16.97
C LEU A 90 15.07 -4.96 -15.98
N ARG A 91 14.84 -4.35 -14.80
CA ARG A 91 15.85 -4.23 -13.73
C ARG A 91 16.25 -5.57 -13.09
N LEU A 92 15.40 -6.59 -13.21
CA LEU A 92 15.71 -7.92 -12.71
C LEU A 92 16.57 -8.71 -13.70
N LEU A 93 16.39 -8.47 -15.01
CA LEU A 93 17.08 -9.17 -16.09
C LEU A 93 18.41 -8.52 -16.50
N GLY A 94 18.55 -7.21 -16.31
CA GLY A 94 19.79 -6.45 -16.58
C GLY A 94 20.63 -6.30 -15.32
#